data_AF-A0AAV3NVJ3-F1
#
_entry.id   AF-A0AAV3NVJ3-F1
#
_cell.length_a   1.000
_cell.length_b   1.000
_cell.length_c   1.000
_cell.angle_alpha   90.00
_cell.angle_beta   90.00
_cell.angle_gamma   90.00
#
_symmetry.space_group_name_H-M   'P 1'
#
loop_
_entity.id
_entity.type
_entity.pdbx_description
1 polymer ?
#
loop_
_entity_poly.entity_id
_entity_poly.type
_entity_poly.pdbx_seq_one_letter_code
_entity_poly.pdbx_strand_id
1 'polypeptide(L)'
;MTGEAPFSLVYGTKVVLPIKVGLSAYKRIGFEEERNEQRLKEYLNFVDELRDEALYKTLKYKQLMGRTYNRRVKNRQFHSWDLVLRLCLASQDKEQSKLSPKWAGPYPVKRVYYV
;
A
#
# COMPACT_ATOMS: atom_id res chain seq x y z
N MET A 1 16.96 7.10 15.73
CA MET A 1 17.63 5.85 16.14
C MET A 1 18.16 5.21 14.87
N THR A 2 19.48 5.18 14.72
CA THR A 2 20.21 4.88 13.48
C THR A 2 20.01 3.42 13.08
N GLY A 3 19.45 3.17 11.89
CA GLY A 3 19.17 1.83 11.34
C GLY A 3 20.41 1.08 10.84
N GLU A 4 21.54 1.25 11.51
CA GLU A 4 22.82 0.61 11.17
C GLU A 4 22.86 -0.82 11.71
N ALA A 5 23.33 -1.77 10.90
CA ALA A 5 23.45 -3.17 11.30
C ALA A 5 24.46 -3.30 12.47
N PRO A 6 24.16 -4.08 13.53
CA PRO A 6 24.95 -4.10 14.77
C PRO A 6 26.47 -4.33 14.61
N PHE A 7 26.89 -5.10 13.62
CA PHE A 7 28.31 -5.34 13.32
C PHE A 7 29.03 -4.09 12.80
N SER A 8 28.37 -3.26 11.98
CA SER A 8 28.99 -2.04 11.43
C SER A 8 29.36 -1.07 12.53
N LEU A 9 28.63 -1.10 13.66
CA LEU A 9 28.90 -0.29 14.84
C LEU A 9 30.16 -0.75 15.60
N VAL A 10 30.47 -2.05 15.56
CA VAL A 10 31.61 -2.64 16.29
C VAL A 10 32.89 -2.58 15.46
N TYR A 11 32.79 -2.82 14.15
CA TYR A 11 33.96 -2.99 13.27
C TYR A 11 34.15 -1.83 12.29
N GLY A 12 33.34 -0.77 12.38
CA GLY A 12 33.45 0.43 11.55
C GLY A 12 33.24 0.19 10.04
N THR A 13 32.84 -1.01 9.64
CA THR A 13 32.71 -1.42 8.24
C THR A 13 31.36 -2.08 7.99
N LYS A 14 30.76 -1.76 6.85
CA LYS A 14 29.46 -2.32 6.46
C LYS A 14 29.56 -3.83 6.27
N VAL A 15 28.72 -4.60 6.96
CA VAL A 15 28.64 -6.06 6.71
C VAL A 15 28.17 -6.32 5.30
N VAL A 16 29.03 -6.97 4.52
CA VAL A 16 28.63 -7.66 3.30
C VAL A 16 28.45 -9.14 3.64
N LEU A 17 27.22 -9.63 3.56
CA LEU A 17 26.94 -11.05 3.79
C LEU A 17 27.70 -11.91 2.76
N PRO A 18 28.32 -13.04 3.15
CA PRO A 18 29.06 -13.92 2.24
C PRO A 18 28.25 -14.34 1.01
N ILE A 19 26.93 -14.53 1.15
CA ILE A 19 26.03 -14.84 0.03
C ILE A 19 25.97 -13.71 -1.02
N LYS A 20 26.04 -12.44 -0.58
CA LYS A 20 26.10 -11.30 -1.51
C LYS A 20 27.43 -11.27 -2.27
N VAL A 21 28.54 -11.62 -1.59
CA VAL A 21 29.86 -11.75 -2.22
C VAL A 21 29.83 -12.87 -3.26
N GLY A 22 29.32 -14.05 -2.91
CA GLY A 22 29.19 -15.18 -3.83
C GLY A 22 28.30 -14.88 -5.04
N LEU A 23 27.14 -14.26 -4.84
CA LEU A 23 26.25 -13.84 -5.92
C LEU A 23 26.90 -12.77 -6.83
N SER A 24 27.65 -11.83 -6.26
CA SER A 24 28.35 -10.80 -7.03
C SER A 24 29.52 -11.38 -7.84
N ALA A 25 30.26 -12.33 -7.27
CA ALA A 25 31.34 -13.04 -7.95
C ALA A 25 30.78 -13.90 -9.09
N TYR A 26 29.70 -14.65 -8.84
CA TYR A 26 29.03 -15.45 -9.86
C TYR A 26 28.52 -14.59 -11.02
N LYS A 27 27.87 -13.45 -10.72
CA LYS A 27 27.42 -12.49 -11.75
C LYS A 27 28.58 -11.95 -12.58
N ARG A 28 29.75 -11.74 -11.95
CA ARG A 28 30.94 -11.21 -12.63
C ARG A 28 31.62 -12.28 -13.51
N ILE A 29 31.61 -13.54 -13.08
CA ILE A 29 32.20 -14.67 -13.84
C ILE A 29 31.33 -15.03 -15.06
N GLY A 30 30.00 -14.96 -14.94
CA GLY A 30 29.07 -15.24 -16.04
C GLY A 30 28.62 -14.01 -16.83
N PHE A 31 29.35 -12.89 -16.74
CA PHE A 31 28.97 -11.64 -17.42
C PHE A 31 29.35 -11.70 -18.90
N GLU A 32 28.35 -11.65 -19.77
CA GLU A 32 28.50 -11.66 -21.21
C GLU A 32 27.80 -10.43 -21.76
N GLU A 33 28.59 -9.42 -22.13
CA GLU A 33 28.12 -8.06 -22.42
C GLU A 33 27.13 -8.03 -23.58
N GLU A 34 27.47 -8.68 -24.70
CA GLU A 34 26.64 -8.73 -25.90
C GLU A 34 25.28 -9.40 -25.65
N ARG A 35 25.27 -10.54 -24.95
CA ARG A 35 24.04 -11.23 -24.57
C ARG A 35 23.20 -10.41 -23.59
N ASN A 36 23.82 -9.66 -22.69
CA ASN A 36 23.13 -8.78 -21.77
C ASN A 36 22.51 -7.57 -22.49
N GLU A 37 23.21 -6.97 -23.45
CA GLU A 37 22.68 -5.89 -24.28
C GLU A 37 21.50 -6.35 -25.14
N GLN A 38 21.58 -7.54 -25.75
CA GLN A 38 20.48 -8.14 -26.51
C GLN A 38 19.26 -8.34 -25.61
N ARG A 39 19.44 -8.95 -24.42
CA ARG A 39 18.37 -9.13 -23.44
C ARG A 39 17.78 -7.81 -22.96
N LEU A 40 18.61 -6.78 -22.78
CA LEU A 40 18.14 -5.46 -22.37
C LEU A 40 17.27 -4.83 -23.47
N LYS A 41 17.69 -4.91 -24.73
CA LYS A 41 16.91 -4.42 -25.88
C LYS A 41 15.57 -5.15 -26.01
N GLU A 42 15.59 -6.48 -25.91
CA GLU A 42 14.37 -7.29 -25.90
C GLU A 42 13.45 -6.90 -24.75
N TYR A 43 13.98 -6.79 -23.53
CA TYR A 43 13.19 -6.38 -22.37
C TYR A 43 12.56 -5.00 -22.57
N LEU A 44 13.33 -4.02 -23.05
CA LEU A 44 12.85 -2.66 -23.32
C LEU A 44 11.70 -2.63 -24.33
N ASN A 45 11.70 -3.53 -25.32
CA ASN A 45 10.59 -3.65 -26.28
C ASN A 45 9.28 -4.09 -25.60
N PHE A 46 9.35 -4.86 -24.52
CA PHE A 46 8.18 -5.37 -23.78
C PHE A 46 7.78 -4.53 -22.56
N VAL A 47 8.56 -3.51 -22.19
CA VAL A 47 8.30 -2.72 -20.98
C VAL A 47 6.92 -2.06 -21.02
N ASP A 48 6.50 -1.55 -22.17
CA ASP A 48 5.21 -0.87 -22.27
C ASP A 48 4.04 -1.87 -22.22
N GLU A 49 4.18 -3.05 -22.83
CA GLU A 49 3.20 -4.13 -22.71
C GLU A 49 3.03 -4.60 -21.25
N LEU A 50 4.13 -4.73 -20.52
CA LEU A 50 4.11 -5.07 -19.10
C LEU A 50 3.44 -3.98 -18.25
N ARG A 51 3.66 -2.71 -18.58
CA ARG A 51 2.98 -1.58 -17.91
C ARG A 51 1.48 -1.61 -18.20
N ASP A 52 1.09 -1.81 -19.45
CA ASP A 52 -0.31 -1.87 -19.85
C ASP A 52 -1.03 -3.05 -19.18
N GLU A 53 -0.38 -4.21 -19.11
CA GLU A 53 -0.94 -5.36 -18.40
C GLU A 53 -1.11 -5.08 -16.89
N ALA A 54 -0.12 -4.44 -16.27
CA ALA A 54 -0.19 -4.05 -14.86
C ALA A 54 -1.29 -3.01 -14.61
N LEU A 55 -1.44 -2.03 -15.50
CA LEU A 55 -2.52 -1.04 -15.46
C LEU A 55 -3.88 -1.70 -15.62
N TYR A 56 -4.03 -2.58 -16.61
CA TYR A 56 -5.26 -3.33 -16.86
C TYR A 56 -5.66 -4.15 -15.63
N LYS A 57 -4.73 -4.92 -15.05
CA LYS A 57 -4.96 -5.67 -13.80
C LYS A 57 -5.41 -4.74 -12.68
N THR A 58 -4.70 -3.63 -12.47
CA THR A 58 -5.03 -2.64 -11.43
C THR A 58 -6.43 -2.05 -11.62
N LEU A 59 -6.78 -1.64 -12.83
CA LEU A 59 -8.09 -1.09 -13.16
C LEU A 59 -9.20 -2.12 -12.95
N LYS A 60 -8.99 -3.36 -13.41
CA LYS A 60 -9.92 -4.48 -13.21
C LYS A 60 -10.16 -4.75 -11.74
N TYR A 61 -9.10 -4.80 -10.93
CA TYR A 61 -9.22 -4.98 -9.48
C TYR A 61 -9.97 -3.81 -8.83
N LYS A 62 -9.63 -2.55 -9.17
CA LYS A 62 -10.34 -1.37 -8.66
C LYS A 62 -11.83 -1.41 -8.99
N GLN A 63 -12.20 -1.74 -10.23
CA GLN A 63 -13.59 -1.86 -10.64
C GLN A 63 -14.31 -2.98 -9.88
N LEU A 64 -13.69 -4.15 -9.73
CA LEU A 64 -14.28 -5.27 -8.98
C LEU A 64 -14.49 -4.90 -7.50
N MET A 65 -13.52 -4.25 -6.88
CA MET A 65 -13.63 -3.76 -5.51
C MET A 65 -14.73 -2.71 -5.37
N GLY A 66 -14.81 -1.75 -6.30
CA GLY A 66 -15.89 -0.76 -6.34
C GLY A 66 -17.27 -1.40 -6.48
N ARG A 67 -17.43 -2.36 -7.39
CA ARG A 67 -18.71 -3.08 -7.57
C ARG A 67 -19.11 -3.90 -6.35
N THR A 68 -18.16 -4.63 -5.75
CA THR A 68 -18.45 -5.46 -4.57
C THR A 68 -18.79 -4.61 -3.34
N TYR A 69 -18.10 -3.49 -3.15
CA TYR A 69 -18.40 -2.50 -2.12
C TYR A 69 -19.78 -1.87 -2.35
N ASN A 70 -20.02 -1.28 -3.53
CA ASN A 70 -21.27 -0.59 -3.86
C ASN A 70 -22.50 -1.52 -3.79
N ARG A 71 -22.35 -2.82 -4.10
CA ARG A 71 -23.44 -3.79 -3.93
C ARG A 71 -23.88 -3.97 -2.48
N ARG A 72 -22.97 -3.78 -1.52
CA ARG A 72 -23.25 -3.93 -0.08
C ARG A 72 -23.66 -2.61 0.59
N VAL A 73 -23.26 -1.48 0.02
CA VAL A 73 -23.63 -0.17 0.54
C VAL A 73 -25.08 0.13 0.19
N LYS A 74 -25.91 0.33 1.22
CA LYS A 74 -27.24 0.92 1.05
C LYS A 74 -27.09 2.43 1.13
N ASN A 75 -27.48 3.14 0.08
CA ASN A 75 -27.59 4.59 0.14
C ASN A 75 -28.61 4.96 1.21
N ARG A 76 -28.19 5.75 2.20
CA ARG A 76 -29.06 6.30 3.23
C ARG A 76 -29.13 7.80 3.02
N GLN A 77 -30.33 8.33 2.89
CA GLN A 77 -30.58 9.76 2.95
C GLN A 77 -30.83 10.13 4.41
N PHE A 78 -30.27 11.25 4.84
CA PHE A 78 -30.48 11.80 6.17
C PHE A 78 -31.36 13.05 6.05
N HIS A 79 -32.15 13.31 7.08
CA HIS A 79 -32.94 14.51 7.25
C HIS A 79 -32.48 15.27 8.50
N SER A 80 -32.82 16.55 8.56
CA SER A 80 -32.64 17.32 9.80
C SER A 80 -33.36 16.61 10.94
N TRP A 81 -32.68 16.52 12.07
CA TRP A 81 -33.07 15.85 13.32
C TRP A 81 -33.02 14.31 13.32
N ASP A 82 -32.59 13.66 12.24
CA ASP A 82 -32.28 12.23 12.27
C ASP A 82 -31.16 11.95 13.29
N LEU A 83 -31.29 10.85 14.04
CA LEU A 83 -30.27 10.41 14.98
C LEU A 83 -29.25 9.50 14.29
N VAL A 84 -27.98 9.86 14.40
CA VAL A 84 -26.86 9.10 13.82
C VAL A 84 -25.82 8.73 14.87
N LEU A 85 -25.22 7.57 14.69
CA LEU A 85 -24.04 7.16 15.44
C LEU A 85 -22.80 7.72 14.76
N ARG A 86 -21.87 8.27 15.52
CA ARG A 86 -20.60 8.78 14.99
C ARG A 86 -19.48 7.82 15.33
N LEU A 87 -18.60 7.54 14.35
CA LEU A 87 -17.41 6.73 14.60
C LEU A 87 -16.50 7.45 15.59
N CYS A 88 -16.14 6.80 16.69
CA CYS A 88 -15.31 7.41 17.74
C CYS A 88 -13.94 7.86 17.20
N LEU A 89 -13.40 7.23 16.15
CA LEU A 89 -12.13 7.64 15.51
C LEU A 89 -12.21 9.02 14.85
N ALA A 90 -13.40 9.43 14.41
CA ALA A 90 -13.64 10.74 13.81
C ALA A 90 -13.91 11.82 14.87
N SER A 91 -14.08 11.42 16.13
CA SER A 91 -14.20 12.33 17.27
C SER A 91 -12.83 12.34 17.93
N GLN A 92 -12.24 13.50 18.19
CA GLN A 92 -10.97 13.58 18.93
C GLN A 92 -11.13 13.23 20.43
N ASP A 93 -12.05 12.32 20.74
CA ASP A 93 -12.33 11.85 22.08
C ASP A 93 -11.24 10.86 22.51
N LYS A 94 -10.80 11.02 23.76
CA LYS A 94 -9.60 10.43 24.36
C LYS A 94 -9.42 8.92 24.11
N GLU A 95 -8.14 8.53 24.07
CA GLU A 95 -7.57 7.18 24.19
C GLU A 95 -8.57 6.02 24.00
N GLN A 96 -8.77 5.64 22.73
CA GLN A 96 -9.48 4.41 22.41
C GLN A 96 -8.66 3.21 22.87
N SER A 97 -9.11 2.58 23.94
CA SER A 97 -8.67 1.23 24.30
C SER A 97 -9.36 0.21 23.39
N LYS A 98 -8.82 -1.02 23.33
CA LYS A 98 -9.42 -2.14 22.59
C LYS A 98 -10.85 -2.47 23.03
N LEU A 99 -11.23 -2.08 24.25
CA LEU A 99 -12.55 -2.32 24.85
C LEU A 99 -13.48 -1.11 24.76
N SER A 100 -13.01 0.03 24.24
CA SER A 100 -13.83 1.22 24.09
C SER A 100 -14.87 1.03 22.97
N PRO A 101 -16.10 1.57 23.12
CA PRO A 101 -17.10 1.54 22.07
C PRO A 101 -16.59 2.19 20.78
N LYS A 102 -16.85 1.53 19.64
CA LYS A 102 -16.45 2.06 18.32
C LYS A 102 -17.34 3.23 17.85
N TRP A 103 -18.55 3.33 18.39
CA TRP A 103 -19.56 4.30 18.01
C TRP A 103 -19.95 5.14 19.22
N ALA A 104 -20.09 6.45 19.02
CA ALA A 104 -20.49 7.41 20.05
C ALA A 104 -21.88 7.98 19.74
N GLY A 105 -22.58 8.32 20.83
CA GLY A 105 -23.86 9.04 20.84
C GLY A 105 -25.00 8.27 20.20
N PRO A 106 -26.20 8.83 20.29
CA PRO A 106 -26.93 9.25 19.09
C PRO A 106 -26.90 10.78 18.97
N TYR A 107 -26.50 11.28 17.80
CA TYR A 107 -26.42 12.73 17.53
C TYR A 107 -27.49 13.16 16.54
N PRO A 108 -28.19 14.29 16.79
CA PRO A 108 -29.13 14.82 15.82
C PRO A 108 -28.40 15.51 14.67
N VAL A 109 -28.81 15.21 13.45
CA VAL A 109 -28.34 15.91 12.25
C VAL A 109 -28.93 17.31 12.22
N LYS A 110 -28.12 18.37 12.42
CA LYS A 110 -28.64 19.76 12.40
C LYS A 110 -28.98 20.27 11.01
N ARG A 111 -28.18 19.88 10.01
CA ARG A 111 -28.32 20.32 8.62
C ARG A 111 -27.63 19.30 7.71
N VAL A 112 -28.26 19.01 6.58
CA VAL A 112 -27.72 18.14 5.53
C VAL A 112 -27.32 19.03 4.35
N TYR A 113 -26.12 18.83 3.84
CA TYR A 113 -25.65 19.45 2.61
C TYR A 113 -25.58 18.37 1.54
N TYR A 114 -26.18 18.62 0.39
CA TYR A 114 -26.03 17.76 -0.78
C TYR A 114 -24.85 18.28 -1.60
N VAL A 115 -23.99 17.36 -2.05
CA VAL A 115 -22.87 17.62 -2.96
C VAL A 115 -23.31 17.33 -4.39
#